data_AF-A0A2V6G841-F1
#
_entry.id   AF-A0A2V6G841-F1
#
_cell.length_a   1.000
_cell.length_b   1.000
_cell.length_c   1.000
_cell.angle_alpha   90.00
_cell.angle_beta   90.00
_cell.angle_gamma   90.00
#
_symmetry.space_group_name_H-M   'P 1'
#
loop_
_entity.id
_entity.type
_entity.pdbx_description
1 polymer ?
#
loop_
_entity_poly.entity_id
_entity_poly.type
_entity_poly.pdbx_seq_one_letter_code
_entity_poly.pdbx_strand_id
1 'polypeptide(L)'
;MPDEQKTQLRLEIAHVLFMDIVGYSKLLIDEQSEALQELNQIVRKTEAARAAETAGQLIILPTGDGMALVFTGTVEDPVEC
;
A
#
# COMPACT_ATOMS: atom_id res chain seq x y z
N MET A 1 10.94 33.19 -28.98
CA MET A 1 11.41 31.80 -29.08
C MET A 1 10.70 31.03 -27.98
N PRO A 2 9.89 30.01 -28.29
CA PRO A 2 9.13 29.30 -27.27
C PRO A 2 10.07 28.30 -26.60
N ASP A 3 10.45 28.57 -25.35
CA ASP A 3 11.10 27.56 -24.52
C ASP A 3 10.06 26.48 -24.22
N GLU A 4 10.19 25.34 -24.89
CA GLU A 4 9.56 24.09 -24.51
C GLU A 4 10.01 23.74 -23.08
N GLN A 5 9.22 24.20 -22.09
CA GLN A 5 9.25 23.69 -20.74
C GLN A 5 8.76 22.23 -20.78
N LYS A 6 9.64 21.32 -21.20
CA LYS A 6 9.55 19.91 -20.80
C LYS A 6 9.56 19.92 -19.28
N THR A 7 8.39 19.78 -18.66
CA THR A 7 8.25 19.44 -17.26
C THR A 7 9.21 18.29 -16.99
N GLN A 8 10.32 18.56 -16.29
CA GLN A 8 11.27 17.53 -15.90
C GLN A 8 10.52 16.60 -14.95
N LEU A 9 10.00 15.49 -15.48
CA LEU A 9 9.37 14.44 -14.68
C LEU A 9 10.42 13.95 -13.70
N ARG A 10 10.29 14.35 -12.45
CA ARG A 10 11.18 13.91 -11.38
C ARG A 10 10.79 12.48 -11.04
N LEU A 11 11.71 11.55 -11.22
CA LEU A 11 11.51 10.16 -10.81
C LEU A 11 11.57 10.09 -9.29
N GLU A 12 10.64 9.35 -8.69
CA GLU A 12 10.55 9.09 -7.26
C GLU A 12 10.76 7.59 -7.02
N ILE A 13 11.36 7.24 -5.88
CA ILE A 13 11.52 5.84 -5.48
C ILE A 13 10.27 5.45 -4.69
N ALA A 14 9.68 4.32 -5.06
CA ALA A 14 8.58 3.73 -4.33
C ALA A 14 9.05 2.49 -3.57
N HIS A 15 8.63 2.40 -2.31
CA HIS A 15 8.91 1.29 -1.41
C HIS A 15 7.63 0.44 -1.31
N VAL A 16 7.73 -0.83 -1.71
CA VAL A 16 6.55 -1.69 -1.85
C VAL A 16 6.56 -2.80 -0.80
N LEU A 17 5.53 -2.85 0.03
CA LEU A 17 5.25 -3.97 0.93
C LEU A 17 4.14 -4.83 0.33
N PHE A 18 4.44 -6.11 0.12
CA PHE A 18 3.43 -7.12 -0.23
C PHE A 18 3.04 -7.92 1.01
N MET A 19 1.74 -8.08 1.21
CA MET A 19 1.15 -8.90 2.26
C MET A 19 0.17 -9.89 1.66
N ASP A 20 0.19 -11.11 2.18
CA ASP A 20 -0.68 -12.21 1.77
C ASP A 20 -1.14 -12.99 3.02
N ILE A 21 -2.41 -13.41 3.01
CA ILE A 21 -3.02 -14.19 4.07
C ILE A 21 -2.64 -15.67 3.88
N VAL A 22 -1.81 -16.18 4.77
CA VAL A 22 -1.39 -17.59 4.72
C VAL A 22 -2.60 -18.53 4.84
N GLY A 23 -2.81 -19.34 3.80
CA GLY A 23 -3.90 -20.32 3.77
C GLY A 23 -5.25 -19.74 3.35
N TYR A 24 -5.29 -18.52 2.80
CA TYR A 24 -6.50 -17.85 2.32
C TYR A 24 -7.43 -18.76 1.50
N SER A 25 -6.87 -19.50 0.53
CA SER A 25 -7.64 -20.38 -0.36
C SER A 25 -8.31 -21.58 0.33
N LYS A 26 -8.01 -21.84 1.61
CA LYS A 26 -8.66 -22.89 2.41
C LYS A 26 -9.90 -22.41 3.13
N LEU A 27 -10.09 -21.09 3.24
CA LEU A 27 -11.23 -20.46 3.90
C LEU A 27 -12.47 -20.50 3.00
N LEU A 28 -13.64 -20.52 3.62
CA LEU A 28 -14.92 -20.29 2.93
C LEU A 28 -14.99 -18.85 2.38
N ILE A 29 -15.87 -18.59 1.42
CA ILE A 29 -15.99 -17.27 0.77
C ILE A 29 -16.30 -16.15 1.78
N ASP A 30 -17.14 -16.43 2.78
CA ASP A 30 -17.48 -15.45 3.82
C ASP A 30 -16.27 -15.18 4.72
N GLU A 31 -15.54 -16.23 5.11
CA GLU A 31 -14.31 -16.13 5.91
C GLU A 31 -13.18 -15.42 5.16
N GLN A 32 -13.06 -15.63 3.86
CA GLN A 32 -12.14 -14.90 2.98
C GLN A 32 -12.42 -13.39 3.00
N SER A 33 -13.71 -13.03 2.90
CA SER A 33 -14.14 -11.63 2.93
C SER A 33 -13.86 -10.99 4.28
N GLU A 34 -14.11 -11.71 5.38
CA GLU A 34 -13.80 -11.26 6.74
C GLU A 34 -12.30 -11.08 6.96
N ALA A 35 -11.48 -12.05 6.52
CA ALA A 35 -10.03 -11.99 6.65
C ALA A 35 -9.42 -10.81 5.88
N LEU A 36 -9.90 -10.52 4.67
CA LEU A 36 -9.50 -9.33 3.92
C LEU A 36 -9.91 -8.04 4.62
N GLN A 37 -11.12 -7.98 5.20
CA GLN A 37 -11.56 -6.82 5.96
C GLN A 37 -10.69 -6.60 7.20
N GLU A 38 -10.35 -7.67 7.91
CA GLU A 38 -9.45 -7.62 9.07
C GLU A 38 -8.06 -7.11 8.67
N LEU A 39 -7.46 -7.67 7.62
CA LEU A 39 -6.16 -7.21 7.10
C LEU A 39 -6.19 -5.71 6.78
N ASN A 40 -7.22 -5.25 6.05
CA ASN A 40 -7.39 -3.84 5.74
C ASN A 40 -7.54 -2.97 6.99
N GLN A 41 -8.26 -3.44 8.01
CA GLN A 41 -8.40 -2.71 9.27
C GLN A 41 -7.10 -2.64 10.06
N ILE A 42 -6.30 -3.71 10.07
CA ILE A 42 -5.00 -3.74 10.74
C ILE A 42 -4.08 -2.71 10.10
N VAL A 43 -3.92 -2.76 8.77
CA VAL A 43 -3.09 -1.83 8.01
C VAL A 43 -3.52 -0.38 8.24
N ARG A 44 -4.81 -0.06 8.15
CA ARG A 44 -5.31 1.32 8.38
C ARG A 44 -5.12 1.83 9.80
N LYS A 45 -4.88 0.95 10.78
CA LYS A 45 -4.65 1.34 12.18
C LYS A 45 -3.17 1.63 12.48
N THR A 46 -2.24 1.23 11.61
CA THR A 46 -0.82 1.46 11.84
C THR A 46 -0.46 2.93 11.65
N GLU A 47 0.51 3.42 12.42
CA GLU A 47 0.89 4.84 12.38
C GLU A 47 1.54 5.20 11.04
N ALA A 48 2.40 4.33 10.53
CA ALA A 48 3.07 4.50 9.23
C ALA A 48 2.06 4.63 8.08
N ALA A 49 1.06 3.74 8.00
CA ALA A 49 0.04 3.82 6.96
C ALA A 49 -0.80 5.09 7.06
N ARG A 50 -1.21 5.48 8.28
CA ARG A 50 -2.00 6.72 8.49
C ARG A 50 -1.21 7.98 8.17
N ALA A 51 0.07 8.02 8.54
CA ALA A 51 0.94 9.15 8.25
C ALA A 51 1.14 9.29 6.73
N ALA A 52 1.47 8.20 6.04
CA ALA A 52 1.66 8.18 4.59
C ALA A 52 0.36 8.48 3.83
N GLU A 53 -0.79 7.96 4.28
CA GLU A 53 -2.11 8.29 3.71
C GLU A 53 -2.43 9.79 3.86
N THR A 54 -2.19 10.36 5.04
CA THR A 54 -2.39 11.80 5.30
C THR A 54 -1.47 12.67 4.45
N ALA A 55 -0.24 12.21 4.19
CA ALA A 55 0.73 12.89 3.34
C ALA A 55 0.47 12.69 1.83
N GLY A 56 -0.48 11.82 1.44
CA GLY A 56 -0.72 11.46 0.04
C GLY A 56 0.41 10.62 -0.57
N GLN A 57 1.19 9.94 0.27
CA GLN A 57 2.37 9.14 -0.09
C GLN A 57 2.12 7.63 0.00
N LEU A 58 0.85 7.20 0.09
CA LEU A 58 0.45 5.79 0.15
C LEU A 58 -0.52 5.44 -0.97
N ILE A 59 -0.24 4.36 -1.68
CA ILE A 59 -1.17 3.71 -2.62
C ILE A 59 -1.40 2.28 -2.15
N ILE A 60 -2.67 1.87 -2.08
CA ILE A 60 -3.07 0.52 -1.69
C ILE A 60 -3.66 -0.20 -2.91
N LEU A 61 -3.12 -1.37 -3.24
CA LEU A 61 -3.57 -2.21 -4.34
C LEU A 61 -3.96 -3.60 -3.82
N PRO A 62 -5.21 -4.06 -3.99
CA PRO A 62 -5.61 -5.41 -3.60
C PRO A 62 -5.00 -6.46 -4.54
N THR A 63 -4.50 -7.57 -4.00
CA THR A 63 -3.86 -8.66 -4.78
C THR A 63 -4.66 -9.96 -4.82
N GLY A 64 -5.89 -9.97 -4.29
CA GLY A 64 -6.78 -11.13 -4.22
C GLY A 64 -6.91 -11.66 -2.80
N ASP A 65 -5.83 -12.25 -2.29
CA ASP A 65 -5.68 -12.78 -0.93
C ASP A 65 -4.96 -11.83 0.03
N GLY A 66 -4.55 -10.66 -0.45
CA GLY A 66 -3.86 -9.67 0.35
C GLY A 66 -3.79 -8.30 -0.34
N MET A 67 -2.66 -7.62 -0.16
CA MET A 67 -2.46 -6.28 -0.70
C MET A 67 -0.99 -5.91 -0.94
N ALA A 68 -0.79 -4.99 -1.86
CA ALA A 68 0.44 -4.24 -2.03
C ALA A 68 0.25 -2.81 -1.52
N LEU A 69 1.12 -2.40 -0.60
CA LEU A 69 1.23 -1.02 -0.13
C LEU A 69 2.44 -0.39 -0.80
N VAL A 70 2.23 0.75 -1.46
CA VAL A 70 3.27 1.49 -2.16
C VAL A 70 3.46 2.82 -1.44
N PHE A 71 4.60 2.97 -0.80
CA PHE A 71 5.02 4.18 -0.09
C PHE A 71 5.97 4.99 -0.97
N THR A 72 5.77 6.30 -1.08
CA THR A 72 6.72 7.21 -1.74
C THR A 72 7.54 8.04 -0.75
N GLY A 73 7.41 7.74 0.55
CA GLY A 73 8.16 8.37 1.64
C GLY A 73 9.52 7.71 1.86
N THR A 74 9.73 7.21 3.07
CA THR A 74 11.01 6.61 3.49
C THR A 74 11.03 5.10 3.24
N VAL A 75 12.23 4.50 3.29
CA VAL A 75 12.37 3.04 3.15
C VAL A 75 11.90 2.30 4.39
N GLU A 76 11.79 3.01 5.52
CA GLU A 76 11.34 2.51 6.81
C GLU A 76 9.81 2.44 6.89
N ASP A 77 9.07 3.33 6.20
CA ASP A 77 7.60 3.39 6.28
C ASP A 77 6.90 2.04 6.04
N PRO A 78 7.28 1.21 5.04
CA PRO A 78 6.66 -0.09 4.85
C PRO A 78 7.03 -1.11 5.93
N VAL A 79 8.17 -0.96 6.61
CA VAL A 79 8.61 -1.90 7.66
C VAL A 79 7.95 -1.57 9.01
N GLU A 80 7.59 -0.31 9.24
CA GLU A 80 6.86 0.15 10.42
C GLU A 80 5.32 0.01 10.29
N CYS A 81 4.85 -0.33 9.08
CA CYS A 81 3.46 -0.67 8.83
C CYS A 81 3.13 -2.10 9.27
#